data_AF-A0A1F5YZ29-F1
#
_entry.id   AF-A0A1F5YZ29-F1
#
_cell.length_a   1.000
_cell.length_b   1.000
_cell.length_c   1.000
_cell.angle_alpha   90.00
_cell.angle_beta   90.00
_cell.angle_gamma   90.00
#
_symmetry.space_group_name_H-M   'P 1'
#
loop_
_entity.id
_entity.type
_entity.pdbx_description
1 polymer ?
#
loop_
_entity_poly.entity_id
_entity_poly.type
_entity_poly.pdbx_seq_one_letter_code
_entity_poly.pdbx_strand_id
1 'polypeptide(L)'
;MTGLLRRPRLLLNVSMILSLTLGTGMTLLRAQEQGRQPSREEMQKRTEERFEKMCEVLALDENQKHEAHKLLDKERVEVQKIFEATRGGSLSREEARTQMRKINEDYLAKVEALLKGDQKEKMKEWRANRPERGGRGGDGGGGRGGRPGGQGAA
;
A
#
# COMPACT_ATOMS: atom_id res chain seq x y z
N MET A 1 23.33 -12.13 69.97
CA MET A 1 22.41 -12.10 71.12
C MET A 1 21.62 -10.80 71.08
N THR A 2 20.32 -10.89 71.37
CA THR A 2 19.38 -9.83 71.82
C THR A 2 19.15 -8.59 70.94
N GLY A 3 18.01 -8.58 70.25
CA GLY A 3 17.34 -7.34 69.86
C GLY A 3 16.57 -6.72 71.03
N LEU A 4 16.11 -5.47 70.85
CA LEU A 4 14.87 -4.97 71.44
C LEU A 4 14.49 -3.63 70.78
N LEU A 5 13.30 -3.65 70.20
CA LEU A 5 12.59 -2.51 69.63
C LEU A 5 12.23 -1.46 70.71
N ARG A 6 12.17 -0.18 70.31
CA ARG A 6 11.10 0.73 70.74
C ARG A 6 10.73 1.69 69.59
N ARG A 7 9.43 1.69 69.29
CA ARG A 7 8.72 2.34 68.17
C ARG A 7 8.33 3.81 68.52
N PRO A 8 7.29 4.44 67.91
CA PRO A 8 7.32 5.31 66.73
C PRO A 8 6.72 6.72 67.02
N ARG A 9 6.87 7.70 66.11
CA ARG A 9 6.01 8.90 66.03
C ARG A 9 5.77 9.19 64.55
N LEU A 10 4.63 8.74 64.01
CA LEU A 10 3.40 9.52 63.78
C LEU A 10 3.58 10.64 62.74
N LEU A 11 3.12 10.29 61.53
CA LEU A 11 2.19 11.05 60.68
C LEU A 11 2.67 12.35 60.00
N LEU A 12 2.30 12.37 58.70
CA LEU A 12 1.58 13.44 57.98
C LEU A 12 2.35 14.15 56.84
N ASN A 13 1.77 13.98 55.63
CA ASN A 13 1.78 14.86 54.44
C ASN A 13 2.94 14.69 53.44
N VAL A 14 2.78 13.86 52.39
CA VAL A 14 2.15 14.17 51.07
C VAL A 14 3.02 15.11 50.22
N SER A 15 3.66 14.56 49.18
CA SER A 15 3.60 15.13 47.82
C SER A 15 4.23 14.17 46.81
N MET A 16 3.37 13.68 45.91
CA MET A 16 3.66 12.90 44.72
C MET A 16 4.01 13.87 43.59
N ILE A 17 5.24 13.86 43.08
CA ILE A 17 5.64 14.44 41.77
C ILE A 17 6.78 13.53 41.25
N LEU A 18 6.50 12.57 40.37
CA LEU A 18 6.66 12.67 38.90
C LEU A 18 8.08 13.15 38.53
N SER A 19 8.94 12.31 37.96
CA SER A 19 9.23 12.35 36.51
C SER A 19 10.13 11.19 36.09
N LEU A 20 9.73 10.58 34.98
CA LEU A 20 10.29 9.42 34.30
C LEU A 20 11.18 9.90 33.13
N THR A 21 12.45 9.53 33.07
CA THR A 21 13.25 9.52 31.82
C THR A 21 14.40 8.51 31.88
N LEU A 22 14.12 7.26 31.51
CA LEU A 22 15.13 6.33 31.01
C LEU A 22 14.65 5.85 29.64
N GLY A 23 15.26 6.37 28.58
CA GLY A 23 14.85 6.08 27.21
C GLY A 23 15.88 6.57 26.21
N THR A 24 17.01 5.88 26.13
CA THR A 24 18.00 6.08 25.05
C THR A 24 18.76 4.78 24.87
N GLY A 25 18.33 3.92 23.94
CA GLY A 25 19.12 2.73 23.63
C GLY A 25 18.45 1.57 22.89
N MET A 26 17.16 1.63 22.53
CA MET A 26 16.53 0.50 21.83
C MET A 26 15.43 0.91 20.85
N THR A 27 15.73 1.85 19.94
CA THR A 27 14.78 2.23 18.89
C THR A 27 15.44 2.62 17.56
N LEU A 28 16.58 2.00 17.21
CA LEU A 28 17.24 2.24 15.91
C LEU A 28 17.47 0.95 15.12
N LEU A 29 16.43 0.13 14.93
CA LEU A 29 16.45 -0.91 13.90
C LEU A 29 15.05 -1.17 13.33
N ARG A 30 14.41 -0.14 12.78
CA ARG A 30 13.25 -0.32 11.90
C ARG A 30 13.06 0.81 10.88
N ALA A 31 14.17 1.40 10.43
CA ALA A 31 14.17 2.56 9.54
C ALA A 31 14.92 2.34 8.21
N GLN A 32 15.02 1.09 7.73
CA GLN A 32 15.71 0.79 6.46
C GLN A 32 15.04 -0.33 5.64
N GLU A 33 13.71 -0.32 5.52
CA GLU A 33 13.01 -1.13 4.50
C GLU A 33 11.99 -0.31 3.68
N GLN A 34 12.05 1.03 3.75
CA GLN A 34 11.26 1.88 2.85
C GLN A 34 12.12 2.30 1.66
N GLY A 35 11.88 1.69 0.50
CA GLY A 35 12.37 2.22 -0.77
C GLY A 35 12.74 1.24 -1.88
N ARG A 36 12.66 -0.09 -1.67
CA ARG A 36 12.91 -1.02 -2.76
C ARG A 36 11.75 -0.97 -3.76
N GLN A 37 12.00 -0.40 -4.94
CA GLN A 37 11.07 -0.55 -6.05
C GLN A 37 10.98 -2.04 -6.40
N PRO A 38 9.77 -2.60 -6.49
CA PRO A 38 9.61 -4.00 -6.82
C PRO A 38 10.16 -4.28 -8.22
N SER A 39 10.83 -5.42 -8.38
CA SER A 39 11.36 -5.84 -9.68
C SER A 39 10.22 -6.12 -10.67
N ARG A 40 10.53 -6.19 -11.98
CA ARG A 40 9.52 -6.53 -13.00
C ARG A 40 8.86 -7.88 -12.72
N GLU A 41 9.66 -8.85 -12.29
CA GLU A 41 9.21 -10.19 -11.91
C GLU A 41 8.32 -10.17 -10.67
N GLU A 42 8.71 -9.42 -9.62
CA GLU A 42 7.89 -9.25 -8.42
C GLU A 42 6.56 -8.55 -8.75
N MET A 43 6.55 -7.61 -9.70
CA MET A 43 5.34 -6.93 -10.18
C MET A 43 4.43 -7.87 -10.97
N GLN A 44 4.99 -8.75 -11.79
CA GLN A 44 4.24 -9.79 -12.50
C GLN A 44 3.61 -10.77 -11.50
N LYS A 45 4.41 -11.30 -10.57
CA LYS A 45 3.92 -12.19 -9.52
C LYS A 45 2.78 -11.59 -8.72
N ARG A 46 2.90 -10.32 -8.30
CA ARG A 46 1.82 -9.60 -7.59
C ARG A 46 0.54 -9.49 -8.43
N THR A 47 0.67 -9.40 -9.75
CA THR A 47 -0.48 -9.33 -10.67
C THR A 47 -1.14 -10.71 -10.78
N GLU A 48 -0.35 -11.78 -10.81
CA GLU A 48 -0.82 -13.17 -10.83
C GLU A 48 -1.54 -13.52 -9.52
N GLU A 49 -0.92 -13.24 -8.38
CA GLU A 49 -1.54 -13.47 -7.06
C GLU A 49 -2.87 -12.72 -6.91
N ARG A 50 -2.99 -11.52 -7.50
CA ARG A 50 -4.25 -10.77 -7.50
C ARG A 50 -5.29 -11.39 -8.42
N PHE A 51 -4.87 -11.89 -9.57
CA PHE A 51 -5.75 -12.60 -10.50
C PHE A 51 -6.26 -13.90 -9.88
N GLU A 52 -5.38 -14.69 -9.26
CA GLU A 52 -5.75 -15.92 -8.57
C GLU A 52 -6.77 -15.65 -7.47
N LYS A 53 -6.52 -14.66 -6.61
CA LYS A 53 -7.49 -14.26 -5.57
C LYS A 53 -8.84 -13.84 -6.15
N MET A 54 -8.85 -13.13 -7.29
CA MET A 54 -10.11 -12.78 -7.97
C MET A 54 -10.83 -14.05 -8.46
N CYS A 55 -10.10 -14.96 -9.10
CA CYS A 55 -10.66 -16.23 -9.58
C CYS A 55 -11.25 -17.08 -8.44
N GLU A 56 -10.59 -17.11 -7.28
CA GLU A 56 -11.07 -17.81 -6.08
C GLU A 56 -12.33 -17.16 -5.52
N VAL A 57 -12.33 -15.84 -5.31
CA VAL A 57 -13.48 -15.11 -4.75
C VAL A 57 -14.71 -15.24 -5.66
N LEU A 58 -14.52 -15.15 -6.97
CA LEU A 58 -15.59 -15.29 -7.96
C LEU A 58 -15.97 -16.75 -8.24
N ALA A 59 -15.23 -17.72 -7.67
CA ALA A 59 -15.40 -19.14 -7.92
C ALA A 59 -15.50 -19.46 -9.43
N LEU A 60 -14.52 -18.97 -10.21
CA LEU A 60 -14.49 -19.20 -11.66
C LEU A 60 -14.22 -20.68 -11.98
N ASP A 61 -14.90 -21.21 -12.99
CA ASP A 61 -14.59 -22.53 -13.55
C ASP A 61 -13.30 -22.50 -14.39
N GLU A 62 -12.76 -23.66 -14.76
CA GLU A 62 -11.49 -23.76 -15.51
C GLU A 62 -11.52 -23.04 -16.86
N ASN A 63 -12.65 -23.08 -17.56
CA ASN A 63 -12.81 -22.41 -18.85
C ASN A 63 -12.87 -20.89 -18.66
N GLN A 64 -13.60 -20.41 -17.64
CA GLN A 64 -13.66 -19.00 -17.27
C GLN A 64 -12.27 -18.47 -16.84
N LYS A 65 -11.52 -19.25 -16.06
CA LYS A 65 -10.14 -18.91 -15.67
C LYS A 65 -9.21 -18.79 -16.89
N HIS A 66 -9.30 -19.73 -17.84
CA HIS A 66 -8.48 -19.70 -19.05
C HIS A 66 -8.75 -18.47 -19.90
N GLU A 67 -10.03 -18.14 -20.13
CA GLU A 67 -10.40 -16.93 -20.89
C GLU A 67 -10.01 -15.65 -20.14
N ALA A 68 -10.20 -15.60 -18.82
CA ALA A 68 -9.79 -14.47 -18.00
C ALA A 68 -8.25 -14.28 -17.98
N HIS A 69 -7.48 -15.36 -18.05
CA HIS A 69 -6.01 -15.30 -18.16
C HIS A 69 -5.59 -14.72 -19.51
N LYS A 70 -6.18 -15.17 -20.62
CA LYS A 70 -5.91 -14.58 -21.96
C LYS A 70 -6.22 -13.09 -22.01
N LEU A 71 -7.27 -12.65 -21.32
CA LEU A 71 -7.59 -11.23 -21.19
C LEU A 71 -6.51 -10.48 -20.41
N LEU A 72 -6.02 -11.06 -19.31
CA LEU A 72 -4.95 -10.48 -18.51
C LEU A 72 -3.64 -10.36 -19.29
N ASP A 73 -3.28 -11.37 -20.09
CA ASP A 73 -2.08 -11.34 -20.92
C ASP A 73 -2.13 -10.23 -21.97
N LYS A 74 -3.29 -10.03 -22.60
CA LYS A 74 -3.52 -8.91 -23.53
C LYS A 74 -3.36 -7.57 -22.82
N GLU A 75 -3.96 -7.44 -21.64
CA GLU A 75 -3.86 -6.24 -20.82
C GLU A 75 -2.40 -5.89 -20.49
N ARG A 76 -1.61 -6.89 -20.06
CA ARG A 76 -0.18 -6.72 -19.73
C ARG A 76 0.61 -6.11 -20.89
N VAL A 77 0.34 -6.55 -22.12
CA VAL A 77 1.01 -6.03 -23.31
C VAL A 77 0.63 -4.58 -23.58
N GLU A 78 -0.66 -4.23 -23.46
CA GLU A 78 -1.12 -2.84 -23.67
C GLU A 78 -0.59 -1.89 -22.59
N VAL A 79 -0.62 -2.34 -21.34
CA VAL A 79 -0.06 -1.62 -20.20
C VAL A 79 1.44 -1.37 -20.39
N GLN A 80 2.19 -2.38 -20.84
CA GLN A 80 3.61 -2.23 -21.14
C GLN A 80 3.86 -1.17 -22.23
N LYS A 81 3.06 -1.18 -23.30
CA LYS A 81 3.15 -0.16 -24.37
C LYS A 81 2.91 1.25 -23.85
N ILE A 82 1.92 1.43 -22.96
CA ILE A 82 1.65 2.74 -22.33
C ILE A 82 2.85 3.18 -21.49
N PHE A 83 3.43 2.28 -20.69
CA PHE A 83 4.60 2.59 -19.88
C PHE A 83 5.80 2.99 -20.73
N GLU A 84 6.05 2.27 -21.82
CA GLU A 84 7.13 2.57 -22.76
C GLU A 84 6.90 3.92 -23.46
N ALA A 85 5.68 4.19 -23.94
CA ALA A 85 5.32 5.46 -24.57
C ALA A 85 5.42 6.65 -23.60
N THR A 86 5.02 6.45 -22.34
CA THR A 86 5.14 7.47 -21.30
C THR A 86 6.61 7.74 -20.95
N ARG A 87 7.42 6.68 -20.83
CA ARG A 87 8.87 6.80 -20.57
C ARG A 87 9.60 7.46 -21.74
N GLY A 88 9.18 7.16 -22.97
CA GLY A 88 9.71 7.76 -24.19
C GLY A 88 9.25 9.20 -24.44
N GLY A 89 8.37 9.75 -23.61
CA GLY A 89 7.82 11.10 -23.76
C GLY A 89 6.80 11.26 -24.88
N SER A 90 6.40 10.17 -25.55
CA SER A 90 5.38 10.17 -26.60
C SER A 90 3.95 10.23 -26.06
N LEU A 91 3.76 10.00 -24.75
CA LEU A 91 2.47 10.05 -24.07
C LEU A 91 2.59 10.84 -22.76
N SER A 92 1.68 11.77 -22.52
CA SER A 92 1.65 12.47 -21.23
C SER A 92 1.18 11.57 -20.11
N ARG A 93 1.49 11.95 -18.86
CA ARG A 93 1.08 11.18 -17.68
C ARG A 93 -0.44 11.12 -17.49
N GLU A 94 -1.16 12.17 -17.87
CA GLU A 94 -2.63 12.21 -17.78
C GLU A 94 -3.28 11.35 -18.86
N GLU A 95 -2.75 11.35 -20.07
CA GLU A 95 -3.19 10.44 -21.13
C GLU A 95 -2.92 8.99 -20.75
N ALA A 96 -1.72 8.69 -20.22
CA ALA A 96 -1.37 7.37 -19.71
C ALA A 96 -2.35 6.89 -18.64
N ARG A 97 -2.70 7.76 -17.67
CA ARG A 97 -3.70 7.47 -16.63
C ARG A 97 -5.07 7.17 -17.22
N THR A 98 -5.49 7.95 -18.20
CA THR A 98 -6.79 7.79 -18.86
C THR A 98 -6.86 6.48 -19.65
N GLN A 99 -5.82 6.16 -20.41
CA GLN A 99 -5.73 4.89 -21.14
C GLN A 99 -5.68 3.70 -20.17
N MET A 100 -4.93 3.81 -19.07
CA MET A 100 -4.87 2.77 -18.04
C MET A 100 -6.23 2.51 -17.39
N ARG A 101 -7.00 3.56 -17.09
CA ARG A 101 -8.39 3.42 -16.58
C ARG A 101 -9.26 2.68 -17.57
N LYS A 102 -9.22 3.09 -18.83
CA LYS A 102 -9.99 2.45 -19.91
C LYS A 102 -9.65 0.97 -20.05
N ILE A 103 -8.37 0.61 -20.07
CA ILE A 103 -7.92 -0.78 -20.13
C ILE A 103 -8.47 -1.60 -18.96
N ASN A 104 -8.40 -1.05 -17.73
CA ASN A 104 -8.95 -1.72 -16.55
C ASN A 104 -10.48 -1.90 -16.64
N GLU A 105 -11.21 -0.87 -17.09
CA GLU A 105 -12.67 -0.94 -17.28
C GLU A 105 -13.05 -1.96 -18.34
N ASP A 106 -12.35 -1.97 -19.48
CA ASP A 106 -12.56 -2.92 -20.56
C ASP A 106 -12.26 -4.37 -20.12
N TYR A 107 -11.19 -4.57 -19.34
CA TYR A 107 -10.86 -5.87 -18.75
C TYR A 107 -11.98 -6.34 -17.83
N LEU A 108 -12.43 -5.50 -16.90
CA LEU A 108 -13.50 -5.84 -15.95
C LEU A 108 -14.80 -6.16 -16.67
N ALA A 109 -15.18 -5.39 -17.69
CA ALA A 109 -16.38 -5.64 -18.48
C ALA A 109 -16.32 -7.00 -19.21
N LYS A 110 -15.16 -7.34 -19.77
CA LYS A 110 -14.94 -8.63 -20.44
C LYS A 110 -14.97 -9.80 -19.45
N VAL A 111 -14.39 -9.64 -18.26
CA VAL A 111 -14.48 -10.65 -17.20
C VAL A 111 -15.92 -10.80 -16.72
N GLU A 112 -16.65 -9.70 -16.50
CA GLU A 112 -18.06 -9.73 -16.08
C GLU A 112 -18.98 -10.42 -17.10
N ALA A 113 -18.66 -10.31 -18.39
CA ALA A 113 -19.36 -11.04 -19.45
C ALA A 113 -19.14 -12.57 -19.39
N LEU A 114 -18.03 -13.03 -18.79
CA LEU A 114 -17.77 -14.46 -18.56
C LEU A 114 -18.52 -15.00 -17.34
N LEU A 115 -18.96 -14.14 -16.41
CA LEU A 115 -19.59 -14.53 -15.15
C LEU A 115 -21.06 -14.93 -15.34
N LYS A 116 -21.50 -15.91 -14.56
CA LYS A 116 -22.88 -16.43 -14.56
C LYS A 116 -23.56 -16.15 -13.22
N GLY A 117 -24.85 -15.81 -13.27
CA GLY A 117 -25.73 -15.71 -12.09
C GLY A 117 -25.07 -15.02 -10.89
N ASP A 118 -24.96 -15.77 -9.79
CA ASP A 118 -24.45 -15.32 -8.49
C ASP A 118 -23.00 -14.81 -8.51
N GLN A 119 -22.19 -15.20 -9.51
CA GLN A 119 -20.81 -14.71 -9.66
C GLN A 119 -20.77 -13.19 -9.94
N LYS A 120 -21.82 -12.64 -10.57
CA LYS A 120 -21.90 -11.20 -10.87
C LYS A 120 -22.08 -10.36 -9.61
N GLU A 121 -22.86 -10.85 -8.64
CA GLU A 121 -23.03 -10.16 -7.35
C GLU A 121 -21.72 -10.18 -6.56
N LYS A 122 -21.02 -11.32 -6.52
CA LYS A 122 -19.68 -11.41 -5.92
C LYS A 122 -18.67 -10.45 -6.58
N MET A 123 -18.78 -10.25 -7.89
CA MET A 123 -17.95 -9.30 -8.62
C MET A 123 -18.24 -7.85 -8.22
N LYS A 124 -19.52 -7.49 -8.04
CA LYS A 124 -19.89 -6.15 -7.55
C LYS A 124 -19.35 -5.92 -6.14
N GLU A 125 -19.49 -6.88 -5.24
CA GLU A 125 -18.95 -6.80 -3.87
C GLU A 125 -17.42 -6.71 -3.85
N TRP A 126 -16.75 -7.53 -4.66
CA TRP A 126 -15.29 -7.49 -4.80
C TRP A 126 -14.81 -6.14 -5.32
N ARG A 127 -15.54 -5.53 -6.28
CA ARG A 127 -15.26 -4.19 -6.79
C ARG A 127 -15.49 -3.11 -5.74
N ALA A 128 -16.59 -3.18 -4.98
CA ALA A 128 -16.92 -2.22 -3.93
C ALA A 128 -15.91 -2.25 -2.78
N ASN A 129 -15.38 -3.43 -2.44
CA ASN A 129 -14.35 -3.61 -1.42
C ASN A 129 -12.92 -3.36 -1.92
N ARG A 130 -12.74 -3.02 -3.20
CA ARG A 130 -11.43 -2.64 -3.71
C ARG A 130 -11.11 -1.27 -3.11
N PRO A 131 -10.07 -1.14 -2.26
CA PRO A 131 -9.69 0.16 -1.76
C PRO A 131 -9.40 1.04 -2.98
N GLU A 132 -10.15 2.14 -3.13
CA GLU A 132 -9.86 3.14 -4.14
C GLU A 132 -8.37 3.46 -4.03
N ARG A 133 -7.62 3.15 -5.09
CA ARG A 133 -6.25 3.65 -5.25
C ARG A 133 -6.35 5.14 -5.54
N GLY A 134 -6.79 5.92 -4.56
CA GLY A 134 -7.11 7.33 -4.73
C GLY A 134 -7.79 7.89 -3.50
N GLY A 135 -7.05 8.02 -2.40
CA GLY A 135 -7.63 8.65 -1.20
C GLY A 135 -6.72 8.85 0.01
N ARG A 136 -5.39 8.72 -0.10
CA ARG A 136 -4.40 9.25 0.88
C ARG A 136 -2.99 8.96 0.40
N GLY A 137 -2.32 9.97 -0.14
CA GLY A 137 -0.90 9.90 -0.48
C GLY A 137 -0.55 10.60 -1.79
N GLY A 138 -0.46 11.94 -1.76
CA GLY A 138 0.21 12.74 -2.78
C GLY A 138 -0.61 13.89 -3.35
N ASP A 139 -1.39 14.61 -2.55
CA ASP A 139 -0.90 15.95 -2.17
C ASP A 139 0.54 15.93 -1.66
N GLY A 140 1.43 15.98 -2.64
CA GLY A 140 2.88 16.14 -2.48
C GLY A 140 3.40 17.10 -3.55
N GLY A 141 2.56 18.03 -3.99
CA GLY A 141 3.04 19.36 -4.39
C GLY A 141 3.51 20.08 -3.12
N GLY A 142 4.65 19.67 -2.59
CA GLY A 142 5.33 20.29 -1.46
C GLY A 142 6.75 20.58 -1.90
N GLY A 143 7.04 21.84 -2.14
CA GLY A 143 8.16 22.26 -2.97
C GLY A 143 9.51 21.77 -2.48
N ARG A 144 10.42 21.61 -3.44
CA ARG A 144 11.81 22.04 -3.22
C ARG A 144 11.83 23.57 -3.13
N GLY A 145 11.15 24.09 -2.10
CA GLY A 145 11.44 25.39 -1.51
C GLY A 145 12.87 25.34 -0.99
N GLY A 146 13.57 26.45 -1.18
CA GLY A 146 15.01 26.58 -1.03
C GLY A 146 15.56 26.02 0.28
N ARG A 147 16.86 25.69 0.23
CA ARG A 147 17.72 25.82 1.40
C ARG A 147 17.98 27.32 1.62
N PRO A 148 17.43 27.98 2.64
CA PRO A 148 18.14 29.05 3.32
C PRO A 148 18.97 28.37 4.42
N GLY A 149 20.24 28.14 4.12
CA GLY A 149 21.17 27.51 5.05
C GLY A 149 22.50 28.21 4.95
N GLY A 150 22.59 29.36 5.61
CA GLY A 150 23.84 30.07 5.80
C GLY A 150 24.89 29.17 6.42
N GLN A 151 26.10 29.25 5.86
CA GLN A 151 27.31 28.89 6.56
C GLN A 151 28.09 30.18 6.75
N GLY A 152 27.90 30.79 7.91
CA GLY A 152 28.97 31.48 8.61
C GLY A 152 29.60 30.48 9.59
N ALA A 153 30.91 30.31 9.46
CA ALA A 153 31.90 29.74 10.39
C ALA A 153 33.08 29.32 9.47
N ALA A 154 34.32 29.78 9.61
CA ALA A 154 35.01 30.55 10.64
C ALA A 154 36.13 31.36 9.96
#